data_AF-A0A1D1Y4A3-F1
#
_entry.id   AF-A0A1D1Y4A3-F1
#
_cell.length_a   1.000
_cell.length_b   1.000
_cell.length_c   1.000
_cell.angle_alpha   90.00
_cell.angle_beta   90.00
_cell.angle_gamma   90.00
#
_symmetry.space_group_name_H-M   'P 1'
#
loop_
_entity.id
_entity.type
_entity.pdbx_description
1 polymer ?
#
loop_
_entity_poly.entity_id
_entity_poly.type
_entity_poly.pdbx_seq_one_letter_code
_entity_poly.pdbx_strand_id
1 'polypeptide(L)'
;MPYLVREGLLIGKINDAAEVLQKGSGEITHVLSLLSSTSISFFSEWKSGLSIPTQEIREAFVGGSGNPSAPDGEASVSPKKPMPPGKLPYLLEMAGPGLKLVRLAVPLKDTEDEDLLDNLDVCLDFIDRGRKEGSILVHCFAGVSRSAAVVTAYLMKTEQKSLEGS
;
A
#
# COMPACT_ATOMS: atom_id res chain seq x y z
N MET A 1 15.25 -8.74 -8.98
CA MET A 1 14.97 -7.52 -9.77
C MET A 1 13.47 -7.46 -9.98
N PRO A 2 12.81 -6.34 -9.63
CA PRO A 2 11.37 -6.17 -9.86
C PRO A 2 11.00 -6.31 -11.33
N TYR A 3 9.75 -6.71 -11.58
CA TYR A 3 9.16 -6.77 -12.91
C TYR A 3 8.42 -5.47 -13.24
N LEU A 4 8.73 -4.85 -14.38
CA LEU A 4 8.04 -3.65 -14.86
C LEU A 4 6.70 -4.03 -15.51
N VAL A 5 5.60 -3.53 -14.95
CA VAL A 5 4.23 -3.80 -15.46
C VAL A 5 3.78 -2.71 -16.42
N ARG A 6 4.03 -1.45 -16.05
CA ARG A 6 3.76 -0.23 -16.81
C ARG A 6 4.81 0.81 -16.45
N GLU A 7 4.88 1.89 -17.23
CA GLU A 7 5.71 3.05 -16.89
C GLU A 7 5.43 3.52 -15.44
N GLY A 8 6.49 3.59 -14.64
CA GLY A 8 6.45 3.96 -13.22
C GLY A 8 5.84 2.90 -12.28
N LEU A 9 5.46 1.72 -12.76
CA LEU A 9 4.78 0.68 -11.96
C LEU A 9 5.49 -0.66 -12.03
N LEU A 10 6.06 -1.09 -10.90
CA LEU A 10 6.80 -2.34 -10.76
C LEU A 10 6.13 -3.29 -9.76
N ILE A 11 6.23 -4.59 -10.00
CA ILE A 11 5.90 -5.65 -9.04
C ILE A 11 7.18 -6.34 -8.58
N GLY A 12 7.29 -6.62 -7.28
CA GLY A 12 8.44 -7.35 -6.74
C GLY A 12 8.08 -8.32 -5.60
N LYS A 13 9.11 -9.03 -5.15
CA LYS A 13 9.08 -9.88 -3.95
C LYS A 13 9.65 -9.12 -2.77
N ILE A 14 9.58 -9.71 -1.58
CA ILE A 14 10.15 -9.12 -0.37
C ILE A 14 11.66 -8.81 -0.48
N ASN A 15 12.43 -9.62 -1.22
CA ASN A 15 13.86 -9.36 -1.48
C ASN A 15 14.07 -8.05 -2.24
N ASP A 16 13.25 -7.79 -3.27
CA ASP A 16 13.38 -6.59 -4.09
C ASP A 16 13.02 -5.35 -3.26
N ALA A 17 11.98 -5.44 -2.44
CA ALA A 17 11.60 -4.36 -1.53
C ALA A 17 12.66 -4.11 -0.46
N ALA A 18 13.23 -5.16 0.12
CA ALA A 18 14.31 -5.06 1.10
C ALA A 18 15.53 -4.34 0.50
N GLU A 19 15.90 -4.68 -0.74
CA GLU A 19 17.01 -4.03 -1.43
C GLU A 19 16.75 -2.55 -1.68
N VAL A 20 15.57 -2.20 -2.19
CA VAL A 20 15.16 -0.79 -2.42
C VAL A 20 15.12 -0.01 -1.11
N LEU A 21 14.50 -0.56 -0.07
CA LEU A 21 14.40 0.10 1.24
C LEU A 21 15.76 0.23 1.93
N GLN A 22 16.69 -0.70 1.71
CA GLN A 22 18.01 -0.65 2.35
C GLN A 22 19.00 0.25 1.61
N LYS A 23 19.03 0.17 0.28
CA LYS A 23 20.06 0.83 -0.55
C LYS A 23 19.53 2.08 -1.26
N GLY A 24 18.23 2.30 -1.25
CA GLY A 24 17.57 3.29 -2.09
C GLY A 24 17.44 2.82 -3.54
N SER A 25 16.86 3.68 -4.36
CA SER A 25 16.77 3.51 -5.81
C SER A 25 16.87 4.88 -6.48
N GLY A 26 17.41 4.93 -7.70
CA GLY A 26 17.41 6.15 -8.50
C GLY A 26 16.05 6.47 -9.12
N GLU A 27 15.20 5.46 -9.28
CA GLU A 27 13.93 5.55 -10.02
C GLU A 27 12.71 5.34 -9.10
N ILE A 28 12.84 4.45 -8.12
CA ILE A 28 11.74 4.12 -7.20
C ILE A 28 11.71 5.13 -6.06
N THR A 29 10.58 5.80 -5.91
CA THR A 29 10.30 6.78 -4.85
C THR A 29 9.27 6.27 -3.86
N HIS A 30 8.42 5.32 -4.28
CA HIS A 30 7.32 4.79 -3.47
C HIS A 30 7.38 3.26 -3.36
N VAL A 31 7.02 2.72 -2.20
CA VAL A 31 6.94 1.29 -1.94
C VAL A 31 5.61 0.93 -1.28
N LEU A 32 4.81 0.08 -1.92
CA LEU A 32 3.59 -0.49 -1.35
C LEU A 32 3.86 -1.91 -0.85
N SER A 33 3.75 -2.11 0.46
CA SER A 33 3.98 -3.38 1.13
C SER A 33 2.67 -4.04 1.54
N LEU A 34 2.36 -5.18 0.92
CA LEU A 34 1.18 -6.01 1.19
C LEU A 34 1.63 -7.28 1.94
N LEU A 35 1.81 -7.15 3.25
CA LEU A 35 2.34 -8.21 4.13
C LEU A 35 1.40 -8.42 5.32
N SER A 36 1.53 -9.54 6.03
CA SER A 36 0.68 -9.83 7.19
C SER A 36 0.94 -8.90 8.40
N SER A 37 2.00 -8.10 8.35
CA SER A 37 2.36 -7.10 9.36
C SER A 37 2.72 -5.78 8.67
N THR A 38 2.31 -4.66 9.27
CA THR A 38 2.68 -3.32 8.82
C THR A 38 4.09 -2.92 9.26
N SER A 39 4.63 -3.57 10.30
CA SER A 39 5.90 -3.20 10.92
C SER A 39 7.08 -3.33 9.95
N ILE A 40 7.90 -2.28 9.84
CA ILE A 40 9.16 -2.34 9.09
C ILE A 40 10.12 -3.35 9.70
N SER A 41 10.05 -3.60 11.02
CA SER A 41 10.89 -4.58 11.71
C SER A 41 10.69 -6.00 11.16
N PHE A 42 9.57 -6.28 10.50
CA PHE A 42 9.35 -7.53 9.78
C PHE A 42 10.49 -7.85 8.81
N PHE A 43 11.09 -6.84 8.17
CA PHE A 43 12.24 -7.04 7.29
C PHE A 43 13.48 -7.51 8.05
N SER A 44 13.70 -7.00 9.27
CA SER A 44 14.80 -7.42 10.13
C SER A 44 14.60 -8.82 10.72
N GLU A 45 13.36 -9.19 11.01
CA GLU A 45 12.98 -10.54 11.46
C GLU A 45 13.12 -11.57 10.34
N TRP A 46 12.69 -11.21 9.13
CA TRP A 46 12.78 -12.07 7.96
C TRP A 46 14.22 -12.23 7.45
N LYS A 47 15.05 -11.19 7.58
CA LYS A 47 16.47 -11.22 7.19
C LYS A 47 17.35 -10.56 8.25
N SER A 48 17.99 -11.39 9.07
CA SER A 48 18.92 -10.96 10.10
C SER A 48 19.97 -9.99 9.56
N GLY A 49 20.18 -8.88 10.26
CA GLY A 49 21.15 -7.84 9.90
C GLY A 49 20.63 -6.77 8.94
N LEU A 50 19.35 -6.81 8.56
CA LEU A 50 18.71 -5.75 7.78
C LEU A 50 18.22 -4.62 8.70
N SER A 51 18.82 -3.45 8.59
CA SER A 51 18.37 -2.21 9.23
C SER A 51 17.87 -1.24 8.18
N ILE A 52 16.62 -0.81 8.32
CA ILE A 52 15.97 0.16 7.43
C ILE A 52 15.57 1.34 8.31
N PRO A 53 16.16 2.53 8.14
CA PRO A 53 15.71 3.70 8.87
C PRO A 53 14.30 4.08 8.39
N THR A 54 13.41 4.36 9.34
CA THR A 54 12.06 4.85 9.04
C THR A 54 11.68 6.03 9.91
N GLN A 55 10.75 6.83 9.41
CA GLN A 55 10.08 7.88 10.15
C GLN A 55 8.59 7.83 9.79
N GLU A 56 7.76 7.53 10.77
CA GLU A 56 6.31 7.49 10.59
C GLU A 56 5.77 8.87 10.18
N ILE A 57 4.89 8.87 9.17
CA ILE A 57 4.21 10.08 8.71
C ILE A 57 2.80 10.11 9.28
N ARG A 58 2.04 9.00 9.20
CA ARG A 58 0.67 8.84 9.75
C ARG A 58 0.26 7.37 9.94
N GLU A 59 -0.39 7.06 11.05
CA GLU A 59 -1.43 6.04 11.15
C GLU A 59 -2.77 6.66 10.73
N ALA A 60 -3.33 6.26 9.57
CA ALA A 60 -4.59 6.83 9.11
C ALA A 60 -5.72 5.78 9.12
N PHE A 61 -6.78 6.14 9.85
CA PHE A 61 -8.08 5.47 9.87
C PHE A 61 -8.84 5.78 8.57
N VAL A 62 -9.37 4.76 7.90
CA VAL A 62 -10.33 4.97 6.80
C VAL A 62 -11.71 5.17 7.39
N GLY A 63 -12.18 6.41 7.28
CA GLY A 63 -13.59 6.78 7.45
C GLY A 63 -14.40 6.26 6.26
N GLY A 64 -15.59 5.74 6.56
CA GLY A 64 -16.44 5.01 5.63
C GLY A 64 -16.90 5.80 4.41
N SER A 65 -17.21 5.04 3.36
CA SER A 65 -17.95 5.47 2.20
C SER A 65 -19.27 6.14 2.61
N GLY A 66 -19.35 7.46 2.43
CA GLY A 66 -20.60 8.21 2.52
C GLY A 66 -21.21 8.34 1.13
N ASN A 67 -22.33 7.66 0.90
CA ASN A 67 -23.18 7.89 -0.28
C ASN A 67 -23.59 9.37 -0.35
N PRO A 68 -23.52 10.04 -1.53
CA PRO A 68 -24.07 11.37 -1.68
C PRO A 68 -25.58 11.25 -1.96
N SER A 69 -26.39 11.19 -0.91
CA SER A 69 -27.85 11.25 -1.05
C SER A 69 -28.52 11.82 0.22
N ALA A 70 -28.45 13.14 0.39
CA ALA A 70 -29.54 14.02 0.84
C ALA A 70 -28.98 15.40 1.25
N PRO A 71 -29.65 16.52 0.91
CA PRO A 71 -29.31 17.82 1.44
C PRO A 71 -30.00 18.08 2.80
N ASP A 72 -29.55 19.15 3.43
CA ASP A 72 -30.16 19.88 4.55
C ASP A 72 -29.69 19.54 5.98
N GLY A 73 -29.04 20.52 6.61
CA GLY A 73 -29.29 20.83 8.02
C GLY A 73 -28.17 20.58 9.02
N GLU A 74 -27.63 21.70 9.51
CA GLU A 74 -27.04 21.93 10.85
C GLU A 74 -25.70 21.29 11.24
N ALA A 75 -24.74 22.20 11.46
CA ALA A 75 -23.48 21.95 12.13
C ALA A 75 -23.72 21.52 13.59
N SER A 76 -23.38 20.28 13.90
CA SER A 76 -23.13 19.84 15.28
C SER A 76 -21.85 19.01 15.31
N VAL A 77 -20.83 19.53 16.00
CA VAL A 77 -19.60 18.79 16.31
C VAL A 77 -19.98 17.70 17.32
N SER A 78 -20.28 16.52 16.81
CA SER A 78 -20.52 15.32 17.62
C SER A 78 -19.20 14.61 17.91
N PRO A 79 -19.00 14.08 19.15
CA PRO A 79 -17.76 13.42 19.52
C PRO A 79 -17.59 12.11 18.75
N LYS A 80 -16.38 11.87 18.22
CA LYS A 80 -15.99 10.65 17.49
C LYS A 80 -16.42 9.41 18.27
N LYS A 81 -17.29 8.59 17.67
CA LYS A 81 -17.75 7.31 18.20
C LYS A 81 -16.54 6.38 18.44
N PRO A 82 -16.42 5.66 19.58
CA PRO A 82 -15.36 4.68 19.78
C PRO A 82 -15.52 3.54 18.76
N MET A 83 -14.42 3.17 18.10
CA MET A 83 -14.41 2.07 17.14
C MET A 83 -14.49 0.72 17.84
N PRO A 84 -15.06 -0.31 17.18
CA PRO A 84 -14.87 -1.68 17.62
C PRO A 84 -13.38 -2.07 17.51
N PRO A 85 -12.86 -2.89 18.43
CA PRO A 85 -11.49 -3.41 18.34
C PRO A 85 -11.39 -4.36 17.15
N GLY A 86 -10.57 -4.06 16.13
CA GLY A 86 -10.28 -5.03 15.07
C GLY A 86 -9.88 -4.56 13.67
N LYS A 87 -10.04 -3.28 13.29
CA LYS A 87 -9.55 -2.78 11.99
C LYS A 87 -8.12 -2.25 12.14
N LEU A 88 -7.14 -3.02 11.64
CA LEU A 88 -5.73 -2.64 11.70
C LEU A 88 -5.46 -1.48 10.72
N PRO A 89 -4.89 -0.35 11.17
CA PRO A 89 -4.54 0.75 10.29
C PRO A 89 -3.38 0.34 9.36
N TYR A 90 -3.40 0.81 8.12
CA TYR A 90 -2.17 0.84 7.31
C TYR A 90 -1.22 1.90 7.88
N LEU A 91 0.08 1.70 7.65
CA LEU A 91 1.14 2.59 8.11
C LEU A 91 1.73 3.33 6.91
N LEU A 92 1.77 4.66 6.98
CA LEU A 92 2.48 5.50 6.02
C LEU A 92 3.73 6.08 6.67
N GLU A 93 4.90 5.78 6.10
CA GLU A 93 6.20 6.18 6.65
C GLU A 93 7.18 6.61 5.56
N MET A 94 8.16 7.44 5.92
CA MET A 94 9.37 7.59 5.12
C MET A 94 10.33 6.47 5.47
N ALA A 95 11.05 5.94 4.48
CA ALA A 95 11.95 4.81 4.66
C ALA A 95 13.25 4.95 3.85
N GLY A 96 14.24 4.17 4.26
CA GLY A 96 15.50 3.98 3.55
C GLY A 96 16.49 5.13 3.66
N PRO A 97 17.63 5.07 2.94
CA PRO A 97 18.74 6.00 3.11
C PRO A 97 18.32 7.46 2.92
N GLY A 98 18.48 8.26 3.98
CA GLY A 98 18.08 9.67 3.97
C GLY A 98 16.56 9.91 3.94
N LEU A 99 15.74 8.90 4.27
CA LEU A 99 14.27 8.98 4.35
C LEU A 99 13.66 9.53 3.06
N LYS A 100 14.14 9.02 1.91
CA LYS A 100 13.73 9.49 0.57
C LYS A 100 12.62 8.66 -0.07
N LEU A 101 12.32 7.49 0.50
CA LEU A 101 11.26 6.62 0.00
C LEU A 101 10.00 6.83 0.84
N VAL A 102 8.85 6.85 0.19
CA VAL A 102 7.55 6.79 0.89
C VAL A 102 7.08 5.33 0.89
N ARG A 103 6.84 4.76 2.06
CA ARG A 103 6.30 3.40 2.19
C ARG A 103 4.89 3.42 2.76
N LEU A 104 3.98 2.76 2.07
CA LEU A 104 2.66 2.40 2.59
C LEU A 104 2.66 0.90 2.91
N ALA A 105 2.43 0.54 4.17
CA ALA A 105 2.31 -0.84 4.61
C ALA A 105 0.86 -1.16 4.95
N VAL A 106 0.26 -2.06 4.19
CA VAL A 106 -1.13 -2.49 4.38
C VAL A 106 -1.11 -3.93 4.91
N PRO A 107 -1.70 -4.19 6.09
CA PRO A 107 -1.76 -5.54 6.63
C PRO A 107 -2.74 -6.35 5.78
N LEU A 108 -2.21 -7.36 5.09
CA LEU A 108 -2.97 -8.28 4.26
C LEU A 108 -2.36 -9.68 4.40
N LYS A 109 -3.04 -10.56 5.12
CA LYS A 109 -2.88 -12.02 5.11
C LYS A 109 -3.20 -12.61 3.72
N ASP A 110 -2.76 -13.84 3.51
CA ASP A 110 -3.03 -14.60 2.27
C ASP A 110 -4.14 -15.60 2.58
N THR A 111 -5.33 -15.09 2.93
CA THR A 111 -6.50 -15.91 3.30
C THR A 111 -7.73 -15.40 2.58
N GLU A 112 -8.62 -16.32 2.20
CA GLU A 112 -9.85 -16.04 1.44
C GLU A 112 -10.82 -15.13 2.20
N ASP A 113 -10.77 -15.17 3.53
CA ASP A 113 -11.66 -14.42 4.43
C ASP A 113 -11.24 -12.95 4.64
N GLU A 114 -10.14 -12.50 4.04
CA GLU A 114 -9.64 -11.15 4.28
C GLU A 114 -10.16 -10.16 3.24
N ASP A 115 -10.73 -9.07 3.76
CA ASP A 115 -11.36 -8.05 2.94
C ASP A 115 -10.30 -7.12 2.32
N LEU A 116 -9.89 -7.46 1.09
CA LEU A 116 -9.04 -6.60 0.26
C LEU A 116 -9.77 -5.30 -0.13
N LEU A 117 -11.10 -5.32 -0.26
CA LEU A 117 -11.87 -4.20 -0.81
C LEU A 117 -11.81 -2.98 0.11
N ASP A 118 -11.88 -3.20 1.43
CA ASP A 118 -11.77 -2.16 2.46
C ASP A 118 -10.46 -1.35 2.37
N ASN A 119 -9.38 -1.97 1.87
CA ASN A 119 -8.06 -1.36 1.74
C ASN A 119 -7.68 -1.02 0.30
N LEU A 120 -8.50 -1.44 -0.67
CA LEU A 120 -8.17 -1.38 -2.08
C LEU A 120 -8.04 0.07 -2.52
N ASP A 121 -9.01 0.94 -2.22
CA ASP A 121 -8.97 2.33 -2.66
C ASP A 121 -7.71 3.07 -2.19
N VAL A 122 -7.29 2.86 -0.93
CA VAL A 122 -6.06 3.45 -0.40
C VAL A 122 -4.83 2.93 -1.16
N CYS A 123 -4.79 1.65 -1.49
CA CYS A 123 -3.71 1.08 -2.31
C CYS A 123 -3.70 1.71 -3.72
N LEU A 124 -4.86 1.84 -4.35
CA LEU A 124 -5.00 2.38 -5.70
C LEU A 124 -4.57 3.86 -5.76
N ASP A 125 -5.00 4.66 -4.79
CA ASP A 125 -4.63 6.07 -4.69
C ASP A 125 -3.12 6.22 -4.43
N PHE A 126 -2.53 5.36 -3.61
CA PHE A 126 -1.09 5.36 -3.36
C PHE A 126 -0.29 4.96 -4.61
N ILE A 127 -0.78 4.00 -5.39
CA ILE A 127 -0.17 3.65 -6.69
C ILE A 127 -0.21 4.84 -7.64
N ASP A 128 -1.36 5.50 -7.77
CA ASP A 128 -1.51 6.65 -8.65
C ASP A 128 -0.55 7.79 -8.27
N ARG A 129 -0.45 8.09 -6.98
CA ARG A 129 0.49 9.08 -6.46
C ARG A 129 1.94 8.70 -6.73
N GLY A 130 2.32 7.45 -6.44
CA GLY A 130 3.69 6.98 -6.62
C GLY A 130 4.16 7.04 -8.07
N ARG A 131 3.26 6.78 -9.03
CA ARG A 131 3.53 6.92 -10.47
C ARG A 131 3.65 8.37 -10.94
N LYS A 132 2.97 9.32 -10.29
CA LYS A 132 3.05 10.75 -10.63
C LYS A 132 4.33 11.40 -10.10
N GLU A 133 4.80 10.96 -8.94
CA GLU A 133 5.98 11.51 -8.26
C GLU A 133 7.28 10.78 -8.65
N GLY A 134 7.20 9.61 -9.27
CA GLY A 134 8.34 8.82 -9.72
C GLY A 134 7.91 7.41 -10.13
N SER A 135 8.59 6.39 -9.60
CA SER A 135 8.16 5.00 -9.74
C SER A 135 7.73 4.39 -8.41
N ILE A 136 6.76 3.49 -8.48
CA ILE A 136 6.29 2.70 -7.34
C ILE A 136 6.63 1.23 -7.51
N LEU A 137 7.14 0.63 -6.43
CA LEU A 137 7.27 -0.81 -6.26
C LEU A 137 6.12 -1.34 -5.41
N VAL A 138 5.28 -2.20 -6.00
CA VAL A 138 4.24 -2.94 -5.28
C VAL A 138 4.75 -4.35 -5.00
N HIS A 139 4.74 -4.77 -3.74
CA HIS A 139 5.23 -6.10 -3.38
C HIS A 139 4.35 -6.79 -2.33
N CYS A 140 4.40 -8.11 -2.35
CA CYS A 140 4.01 -8.95 -1.24
C CYS A 140 5.20 -9.83 -0.84
N PHE A 141 4.96 -10.98 -0.19
CA PHE A 141 6.05 -11.89 0.15
C PHE A 141 6.70 -12.49 -1.11
N ALA A 142 5.92 -13.17 -1.94
CA ALA A 142 6.41 -13.87 -3.14
C ALA A 142 6.28 -13.06 -4.44
N GLY A 143 5.59 -11.93 -4.42
CA GLY A 143 5.33 -11.10 -5.61
C GLY A 143 4.33 -11.70 -6.62
N VAL A 144 3.48 -12.65 -6.19
CA VAL A 144 2.59 -13.42 -7.09
C VAL A 144 1.10 -13.28 -6.77
N SER A 145 0.71 -13.28 -5.49
CA SER A 145 -0.70 -13.25 -5.07
C SER A 145 -1.19 -11.80 -4.85
N ARG A 146 -1.12 -11.30 -3.62
CA ARG A 146 -1.60 -9.97 -3.19
C ARG A 146 -1.14 -8.79 -4.05
N SER A 147 0.15 -8.73 -4.39
CA SER A 147 0.68 -7.65 -5.24
C SER A 147 0.10 -7.67 -6.65
N ALA A 148 -0.09 -8.86 -7.23
CA ALA A 148 -0.69 -9.00 -8.55
C ALA A 148 -2.18 -8.64 -8.52
N ALA A 149 -2.92 -9.05 -7.47
CA ALA A 149 -4.33 -8.70 -7.30
C ALA A 149 -4.55 -7.18 -7.23
N VAL A 150 -3.78 -6.48 -6.37
CA VAL A 150 -3.88 -5.01 -6.23
C VAL A 150 -3.50 -4.29 -7.52
N VAL A 151 -2.42 -4.70 -8.18
CA VAL A 151 -2.01 -4.08 -9.47
C VAL A 151 -3.04 -4.36 -10.56
N THR A 152 -3.62 -5.56 -10.60
CA THR A 152 -4.68 -5.89 -11.55
C THR A 152 -5.90 -4.99 -11.34
N ALA A 153 -6.35 -4.84 -10.09
CA ALA A 153 -7.44 -3.93 -9.74
C ALA A 153 -7.14 -2.47 -10.12
N TYR A 154 -5.89 -2.01 -9.91
CA TYR A 154 -5.46 -0.68 -10.35
C TYR A 154 -5.58 -0.51 -11.87
N LEU A 155 -5.07 -1.46 -12.64
CA LEU A 155 -5.13 -1.42 -14.10
C LEU A 155 -6.58 -1.49 -14.60
N MET A 156 -7.43 -2.31 -13.98
CA MET A 156 -8.86 -2.37 -14.32
C MET A 156 -9.57 -1.02 -14.06
N LYS A 157 -9.31 -0.39 -12.90
CA LYS A 157 -9.90 0.92 -12.53
C LYS A 157 -9.43 2.03 -13.46
N THR A 158 -8.15 2.01 -13.88
CA THR A 158 -7.53 3.13 -14.61
C THR A 158 -7.53 2.98 -16.12
N GLU A 159 -7.44 1.76 -16.66
CA GLU A 159 -7.36 1.51 -18.11
C GLU A 159 -8.72 1.22 -18.76
N GLN A 160 -9.84 1.20 -17.99
CA GLN A 160 -11.19 0.87 -18.48
C GLN A 160 -11.24 -0.35 -19.43
N LYS A 161 -10.37 -1.35 -19.22
CA LYS A 161 -10.41 -2.55 -20.05
C LYS A 161 -11.59 -3.42 -19.60
N SER A 162 -12.58 -3.56 -20.47
CA SER A 162 -13.56 -4.64 -20.38
C SER A 162 -12.82 -5.97 -20.33
N LEU A 163 -13.27 -6.86 -19.43
CA LEU A 163 -12.74 -8.22 -19.33
C LEU A 163 -13.16 -8.99 -20.60
N GLU A 164 -12.42 -8.85 -21.69
CA GLU A 164 -12.60 -9.70 -22.86
C GLU A 164 -12.03 -11.08 -22.54
N GLY A 165 -12.93 -11.97 -22.12
CA GLY A 165 -12.70 -13.40 -22.19
C GLY A 165 -12.61 -13.80 -23.66
N SER A 166 -11.47 -14.39 -24.04
CA SER A 166 -11.32 -15.15 -25.29
C SER A 166 -12.15 -16.42 -25.26
#